data_AF-A0A432FPH5-F1
#
_entry.id   AF-A0A432FPH5-F1
#
_cell.length_a   1.000
_cell.length_b   1.000
_cell.length_c   1.000
_cell.angle_alpha   90.00
_cell.angle_beta   90.00
_cell.angle_gamma   90.00
#
_symmetry.space_group_name_H-M   'P 1'
#
loop_
_entity.id
_entity.type
_entity.pdbx_description
1 polymer ?
#
loop_
_entity_poly.entity_id
_entity_poly.type
_entity_poly.pdbx_seq_one_letter_code
_entity_poly.pdbx_strand_id
1 'polypeptide(L)'
;MNKTAIIALGGNALSRKGQTGSIYEQFANTRESLTEIMEFVRQGYNLCMTHGNGPQVGDELLRMDLTYNEVPPLPLGVCVAGTQGTIGYMIQQTFQNAL
;
A
#
# COMPACT_ATOMS: atom_id res chain seq x y z
N MET A 1 -22.99 -13.61 -15.08
CA MET A 1 -21.81 -12.75 -15.23
C MET A 1 -21.44 -12.21 -13.86
N ASN A 2 -20.18 -12.32 -13.45
CA ASN A 2 -19.73 -11.76 -12.17
C ASN A 2 -19.70 -10.23 -12.26
N LYS A 3 -20.14 -9.54 -11.22
CA LYS A 3 -20.04 -8.08 -11.14
C LYS A 3 -18.57 -7.68 -11.03
N THR A 4 -18.18 -6.58 -11.68
CA THR A 4 -16.80 -6.06 -11.61
C THR A 4 -16.76 -4.80 -10.76
N ALA A 5 -15.78 -4.68 -9.87
CA ALA A 5 -15.55 -3.48 -9.09
C ALA A 5 -14.07 -3.09 -9.06
N ILE A 6 -13.80 -1.78 -9.10
CA ILE A 6 -12.47 -1.20 -8.90
C ILE A 6 -12.47 -0.52 -7.54
N ILE A 7 -11.55 -0.91 -6.66
CA ILE A 7 -11.44 -0.40 -5.29
C ILE A 7 -10.11 0.36 -5.18
N ALA A 8 -10.18 1.67 -4.89
CA ALA A 8 -9.01 2.50 -4.67
C ALA A 8 -8.74 2.66 -3.15
N LEU A 9 -7.66 2.03 -2.67
CA LEU A 9 -7.20 2.18 -1.31
C LEU A 9 -6.56 3.56 -1.12
N GLY A 10 -7.20 4.39 -0.30
CA GLY A 10 -6.69 5.72 0.06
C GLY A 10 -5.50 5.66 1.01
N GLY A 11 -4.83 6.80 1.21
CA GLY A 11 -3.66 6.90 2.12
C GLY A 11 -3.96 6.42 3.55
N ASN A 12 -5.17 6.71 4.07
CA ASN A 12 -5.59 6.26 5.41
C ASN A 12 -5.78 4.74 5.54
N ALA A 13 -5.89 4.01 4.41
CA ALA A 13 -5.99 2.55 4.41
C ALA A 13 -4.64 1.91 4.76
N LEU A 14 -3.53 2.61 4.50
CA LEU A 14 -2.17 2.14 4.76
C LEU A 14 -1.51 2.90 5.91
N SER A 15 -1.72 4.21 6.00
CA SER A 15 -1.08 5.10 6.99
C SER A 15 -2.10 6.08 7.57
N ARG A 16 -2.40 5.96 8.86
CA ARG A 16 -3.32 6.87 9.55
C ARG A 16 -2.57 8.07 10.11
N LYS A 17 -3.26 9.21 10.21
CA LYS A 17 -2.70 10.41 10.86
C LYS A 17 -2.32 10.10 12.31
N GLY A 18 -1.13 10.53 12.72
CA GLY A 18 -0.61 10.35 14.08
C GLY A 18 0.12 9.03 14.34
N GLN A 19 0.17 8.12 13.37
CA GLN A 19 1.03 6.93 13.44
C GLN A 19 2.47 7.25 13.03
N THR A 20 3.40 6.42 13.46
CA THR A 20 4.82 6.56 13.07
C THR A 20 5.07 6.20 11.61
N GLY A 21 4.15 5.43 11.00
CA GLY A 21 4.29 4.93 9.64
C GLY A 21 5.13 3.66 9.55
N SER A 22 5.38 2.99 10.69
CA SER A 22 6.14 1.75 10.72
C SER A 22 5.51 0.66 9.85
N ILE A 23 6.32 -0.26 9.35
CA ILE A 23 5.82 -1.35 8.51
C ILE A 23 4.75 -2.19 9.23
N TYR A 24 4.88 -2.38 10.54
CA TYR A 24 3.90 -3.10 11.36
C TYR A 24 2.54 -2.40 11.40
N GLU A 25 2.53 -1.08 11.57
CA GLU A 25 1.30 -0.26 11.51
C GLU A 25 0.67 -0.33 10.12
N GLN A 26 1.49 -0.25 9.05
CA GLN A 26 0.98 -0.33 7.68
C GLN A 26 0.32 -1.68 7.38
N PHE A 27 0.92 -2.79 7.80
CA PHE A 27 0.31 -4.11 7.69
C PHE A 27 -0.96 -4.24 8.52
N ALA A 28 -1.00 -3.69 9.74
CA ALA A 28 -2.20 -3.71 10.58
C ALA A 28 -3.35 -2.93 9.95
N ASN A 29 -3.10 -1.72 9.44
CA ASN A 29 -4.11 -0.91 8.74
C ASN A 29 -4.60 -1.60 7.46
N THR A 30 -3.69 -2.27 6.73
CA THR A 30 -4.03 -3.02 5.51
C THR A 30 -4.97 -4.19 5.83
N ARG A 31 -4.70 -4.94 6.91
CA ARG A 31 -5.58 -6.03 7.39
C ARG A 31 -6.98 -5.51 7.71
N GLU A 32 -7.04 -4.41 8.45
CA GLU A 32 -8.32 -3.80 8.83
C GLU A 32 -9.11 -3.38 7.58
N SER A 33 -8.47 -2.70 6.63
CA SER A 33 -9.08 -2.25 5.37
C SER A 33 -9.59 -3.40 4.50
N LEU A 34 -8.92 -4.56 4.55
CA LEU A 34 -9.32 -5.73 3.78
C LEU A 34 -10.56 -6.44 4.33
N THR A 35 -10.90 -6.25 5.61
CA THR A 35 -12.05 -6.90 6.25
C THR A 35 -13.35 -6.64 5.48
N GLU A 36 -13.58 -5.39 5.09
CA GLU A 36 -14.76 -5.00 4.30
C GLU A 36 -14.66 -5.42 2.82
N ILE A 37 -13.44 -5.46 2.27
CA ILE A 37 -13.20 -5.88 0.88
C ILE A 37 -13.52 -7.37 0.67
N MET A 38 -13.30 -8.19 1.70
CA MET A 38 -13.62 -9.62 1.66
C MET A 38 -15.11 -9.89 1.42
N GLU A 39 -15.99 -8.94 1.72
CA GLU A 39 -17.41 -9.10 1.43
C GLU A 39 -17.70 -9.14 -0.09
N PHE A 40 -16.97 -8.35 -0.88
CA PHE A 40 -17.05 -8.41 -2.34
C PHE A 40 -16.52 -9.74 -2.88
N VAL A 41 -15.48 -10.30 -2.25
CA VAL A 41 -14.94 -11.62 -2.59
C VAL A 41 -16.00 -12.70 -2.36
N ARG A 42 -16.66 -12.68 -1.18
CA ARG A 42 -17.74 -13.63 -0.84
C ARG A 42 -18.92 -13.55 -1.81
N GLN A 43 -19.22 -12.35 -2.31
CA GLN A 43 -20.27 -12.14 -3.30
C GLN A 43 -19.83 -12.46 -4.75
N GLY A 44 -18.60 -12.94 -4.95
CA GLY A 44 -18.10 -13.40 -6.24
C GLY A 44 -17.75 -12.28 -7.23
N TYR A 45 -17.38 -11.09 -6.74
CA TYR A 45 -16.98 -9.98 -7.61
C TYR A 45 -15.64 -10.25 -8.29
N ASN A 46 -15.50 -9.77 -9.53
CA ASN A 46 -14.21 -9.59 -10.18
C ASN A 46 -13.61 -8.26 -9.71
N LEU A 47 -12.56 -8.31 -8.88
CA LEU A 47 -12.00 -7.15 -8.21
C LEU A 47 -10.70 -6.67 -8.86
N CYS A 48 -10.59 -5.37 -9.06
CA CYS A 48 -9.33 -4.67 -9.32
C CYS A 48 -9.04 -3.73 -8.16
N MET A 49 -7.86 -3.85 -7.55
CA MET A 49 -7.44 -2.97 -6.47
C MET A 49 -6.38 -1.99 -6.96
N THR A 50 -6.51 -0.73 -6.56
CA THR A 50 -5.51 0.31 -6.75
C THR A 50 -5.16 0.93 -5.40
N HIS A 51 -4.06 1.68 -5.32
CA HIS A 51 -3.66 2.35 -4.08
C HIS A 51 -2.95 3.68 -4.37
N GLY A 52 -2.98 4.59 -3.40
CA GLY A 52 -2.03 5.71 -3.34
C GLY A 52 -0.70 5.29 -2.72
N ASN A 53 0.32 6.14 -2.84
CA ASN A 53 1.65 5.90 -2.24
C ASN A 53 2.26 7.17 -1.61
N GLY A 54 1.50 8.25 -1.45
CA GLY A 54 2.01 9.57 -1.04
C GLY A 54 2.89 9.55 0.22
N PRO A 55 2.42 9.00 1.36
CA PRO A 55 3.25 8.85 2.55
C PRO A 55 4.49 7.98 2.30
N GLN A 56 4.34 6.83 1.65
CA GLN A 56 5.40 5.86 1.44
C GLN A 56 6.52 6.38 0.52
N VAL A 57 6.15 7.11 -0.55
CA VAL A 57 7.14 7.73 -1.45
C VAL A 57 7.78 8.94 -0.79
N GLY A 58 7.05 9.67 0.06
CA GLY A 58 7.61 10.72 0.90
C GLY A 58 8.72 10.19 1.82
N ASP A 59 8.48 9.05 2.49
CA ASP A 59 9.48 8.41 3.34
C ASP A 59 10.69 7.91 2.53
N GLU A 60 10.47 7.39 1.32
CA GLU A 60 11.57 6.96 0.43
C GLU A 60 12.44 8.14 -0.01
N LEU A 61 11.82 9.27 -0.40
CA LEU A 61 12.55 10.49 -0.73
C LEU A 61 13.31 11.04 0.47
N LEU A 62 12.71 11.01 1.66
CA LEU A 62 13.38 11.42 2.89
C LEU A 62 14.59 10.52 3.18
N ARG A 63 14.47 9.20 2.99
CA ARG A 63 15.62 8.29 3.08
C ARG A 63 16.72 8.68 2.09
N MET A 64 16.40 8.97 0.83
CA MET A 64 17.38 9.39 -0.17
C MET A 64 18.07 10.70 0.19
N ASP A 65 17.34 11.65 0.78
CA ASP A 65 17.90 12.93 1.25
C ASP A 65 18.86 12.73 2.43
N LEU A 66 18.46 11.91 3.42
CA LEU A 66 19.27 11.60 4.59
C LEU A 66 20.55 10.80 4.26
N THR A 67 20.52 9.96 3.22
CA THR A 67 21.67 9.12 2.83
C THR A 67 22.46 9.64 1.63
N TYR A 68 22.15 10.84 1.14
CA TYR A 68 22.70 11.39 -0.10
C TYR A 68 24.24 11.35 -0.21
N ASN A 69 24.95 11.54 0.91
CA ASN A 69 26.43 11.53 0.93
C ASN A 69 27.05 10.13 0.98
N GLU A 70 26.24 9.09 1.23
CA GLU A 70 26.68 7.70 1.38
C GLU A 70 26.18 6.80 0.23
N VAL A 71 24.98 7.09 -0.28
CA VAL A 71 24.31 6.31 -1.32
C VAL A 71 23.80 7.26 -2.41
N PRO A 72 24.06 6.99 -3.71
CA PRO A 72 23.50 7.78 -4.79
C PRO A 72 21.96 7.83 -4.71
N PRO A 73 21.35 9.02 -4.74
CA PRO A 73 19.91 9.14 -4.60
C PRO A 73 19.20 8.57 -5.83
N LEU A 74 18.05 7.94 -5.60
CA LEU A 74 17.15 7.51 -6.66
C LEU A 74 16.22 8.67 -7.06
N PRO A 75 15.90 8.84 -8.35
CA PRO A 75 14.92 9.84 -8.78
C PRO A 75 13.51 9.41 -8.37
N LEU A 76 12.62 10.40 -8.22
CA LEU A 76 11.22 10.20 -7.78
C LEU A 76 10.52 9.04 -8.50
N GLY A 77 10.66 8.92 -9.83
CA GLY A 77 10.02 7.85 -10.60
C GLY A 77 10.46 6.44 -10.17
N VAL A 78 11.72 6.26 -9.77
CA VAL A 78 12.24 4.99 -9.27
C VAL A 78 11.75 4.73 -7.84
N CYS A 79 11.71 5.76 -6.98
CA CYS A 79 11.10 5.66 -5.65
C CYS A 79 9.62 5.25 -5.74
N VAL A 80 8.86 5.86 -6.67
CA VAL A 80 7.46 5.49 -6.95
C VAL A 80 7.38 4.01 -7.34
N ALA A 81 8.21 3.55 -8.28
CA ALA A 81 8.23 2.14 -8.68
C ALA A 81 8.55 1.20 -7.50
N GLY A 82 9.54 1.55 -6.66
CA GLY A 82 9.87 0.79 -5.46
C GLY A 82 8.69 0.69 -4.48
N THR A 83 7.99 1.80 -4.25
CA THR A 83 6.81 1.82 -3.37
C THR A 83 5.62 1.04 -3.91
N GLN A 84 5.46 0.92 -5.24
CA GLN A 84 4.45 0.02 -5.81
C GLN A 84 4.76 -1.45 -5.47
N GLY A 85 6.04 -1.83 -5.50
CA GLY A 85 6.47 -3.17 -5.10
C GLY A 85 6.20 -3.46 -3.63
N THR A 86 6.60 -2.56 -2.73
CA THR A 86 6.43 -2.77 -1.28
C THR A 86 4.96 -2.73 -0.86
N ILE A 87 4.17 -1.78 -1.35
CA ILE A 87 2.74 -1.69 -1.07
C ILE A 87 1.98 -2.85 -1.71
N GLY A 88 2.29 -3.19 -2.96
CA GLY A 88 1.69 -4.31 -3.68
C GLY A 88 1.90 -5.63 -2.94
N TYR A 89 3.13 -5.88 -2.48
CA TYR A 89 3.44 -7.04 -1.64
C TYR A 89 2.60 -7.07 -0.36
N MET A 90 2.54 -5.95 0.36
CA MET A 90 1.78 -5.85 1.61
C MET A 90 0.29 -6.14 1.40
N ILE A 91 -0.33 -5.55 0.37
CA ILE A 91 -1.73 -5.78 0.01
C ILE A 91 -1.95 -7.24 -0.37
N GLN A 92 -1.14 -7.78 -1.29
CA GLN A 92 -1.30 -9.14 -1.79
C GLN A 92 -1.12 -10.18 -0.68
N GLN A 93 -0.05 -10.07 0.11
CA GLN A 93 0.19 -10.97 1.24
C GLN A 93 -1.01 -10.94 2.18
N THR A 94 -1.46 -9.74 2.56
CA THR A 94 -2.54 -9.60 3.54
C THR A 94 -3.86 -10.12 3.00
N PHE A 95 -4.13 -9.89 1.71
CA PHE A 95 -5.30 -10.41 1.02
C PHE A 95 -5.28 -11.95 0.98
N GLN A 96 -4.15 -12.55 0.60
CA GLN A 96 -3.99 -14.01 0.58
C GLN A 96 -4.17 -14.65 1.96
N ASN A 97 -3.74 -13.98 3.03
CA ASN A 97 -3.99 -14.47 4.40
C ASN A 97 -5.47 -14.41 4.83
N ALA A 98 -6.29 -13.62 4.14
CA ALA A 98 -7.71 -13.43 4.46
C ALA A 98 -8.66 -14.26 3.58
N LEU A 99 -8.15 -14.87 2.50
CA LEU A 99 -8.87 -15.84 1.66
C LEU A 99 -9.11 -17.15 2.41
#